data_AF-A0A3N5XCB8-F1
#
_entry.id   AF-A0A3N5XCB8-F1
#
_cell.length_a   1.000
_cell.length_b   1.000
_cell.length_c   1.000
_cell.angle_alpha   90.00
_cell.angle_beta   90.00
_cell.angle_gamma   90.00
#
_symmetry.space_group_name_H-M   'P 1'
#
loop_
_entity.id
_entity.type
_entity.pdbx_description
1 polymer ?
#
loop_
_entity_poly.entity_id
_entity_poly.type
_entity_poly.pdbx_seq_one_letter_code
_entity_poly.pdbx_strand_id
1 'polypeptide(L)'
;MKRRGPGLDTSVVLRLLTGEPEHQAQRAARFFETQVAKGLFPCVSDQVISEAYFALCYHYKVPKSEALRVLGAFVNGGEVFVWG
;
A
#
# COMPACT_ATOMS: atom_id res chain seq x y z
N MET A 1 13.40 -8.17 16.18
CA MET A 1 13.66 -8.22 14.73
C MET A 1 12.33 -8.26 14.00
N LYS A 2 12.01 -7.27 13.15
CA LYS A 2 10.75 -7.23 12.39
C LYS A 2 10.73 -8.43 11.43
N ARG A 3 9.66 -9.24 11.45
CA ARG A 3 9.53 -10.41 10.55
C ARG A 3 8.82 -9.97 9.28
N ARG A 4 9.33 -10.39 8.11
CA ARG A 4 8.67 -10.14 6.83
C ARG A 4 7.30 -10.81 6.80
N GLY A 5 6.31 -10.05 6.40
CA GLY A 5 4.94 -10.48 6.18
C GLY A 5 4.66 -10.79 4.71
N PRO A 6 3.38 -10.94 4.34
CA PRO A 6 2.97 -11.22 2.96
C PRO A 6 3.30 -10.03 2.04
N GLY A 7 3.52 -10.34 0.76
CA GLY A 7 3.56 -9.33 -0.30
C GLY A 7 2.17 -8.73 -0.52
N LEU A 8 2.09 -7.41 -0.65
CA LEU A 8 0.86 -6.72 -1.04
C LEU A 8 0.81 -6.57 -2.55
N ASP A 9 -0.35 -6.88 -3.11
CA ASP A 9 -0.68 -6.60 -4.50
C ASP A 9 -1.06 -5.12 -4.69
N THR A 10 -0.94 -4.61 -5.91
CA THR A 10 -1.33 -3.25 -6.31
C THR A 10 -2.74 -2.91 -5.91
N SER A 11 -3.69 -3.85 -6.05
CA SER A 11 -5.07 -3.63 -5.64
C SER A 11 -5.19 -3.31 -4.15
N VAL A 12 -4.48 -4.05 -3.28
CA VAL A 12 -4.50 -3.84 -1.83
C VAL A 12 -3.90 -2.48 -1.47
N VAL A 13 -2.76 -2.12 -2.07
CA VAL A 13 -2.12 -0.81 -1.87
C VAL A 13 -3.09 0.31 -2.25
N LEU A 14 -3.77 0.21 -3.39
CA LEU A 14 -4.75 1.20 -3.81
C LEU A 14 -5.89 1.32 -2.81
N ARG A 15 -6.41 0.22 -2.26
CA ARG A 15 -7.49 0.28 -1.26
C ARG A 15 -7.06 0.97 0.04
N LEU A 16 -5.82 0.77 0.47
CA LEU A 16 -5.25 1.47 1.63
C LEU A 16 -5.07 2.97 1.37
N LEU A 17 -4.69 3.35 0.14
CA LEU A 17 -4.43 4.75 -0.21
C LEU A 17 -5.68 5.56 -0.56
N THR A 18 -6.65 4.95 -1.24
CA THR A 18 -7.81 5.68 -1.76
C THR A 18 -9.06 5.52 -0.91
N GLY A 19 -9.14 4.48 -0.07
CA GLY A 19 -10.36 4.16 0.67
C GLY A 19 -11.50 3.60 -0.19
N GLU A 20 -11.28 3.41 -1.49
CA GLU A 20 -12.33 3.04 -2.45
C GLU A 20 -12.05 1.68 -3.10
N PRO A 21 -13.05 0.86 -3.44
CA PRO A 21 -14.40 0.93 -2.89
C PRO A 21 -14.35 0.57 -1.40
N GLU A 22 -15.17 1.26 -0.60
CA GLU A 22 -15.10 1.25 0.86
C GLU A 22 -15.02 -0.17 1.48
N HIS A 23 -15.89 -1.08 1.05
CA HIS A 23 -15.90 -2.45 1.58
C HIS A 23 -14.57 -3.20 1.36
N GLN A 24 -13.84 -2.92 0.27
CA GLN A 24 -12.53 -3.51 0.01
C GLN A 24 -11.43 -2.80 0.80
N ALA A 25 -11.52 -1.48 0.96
CA ALA A 25 -10.62 -0.71 1.81
C ALA A 25 -10.67 -1.17 3.27
N GLN A 26 -11.87 -1.35 3.82
CA GLN A 26 -12.03 -1.88 5.17
C GLN A 26 -11.42 -3.29 5.31
N ARG A 27 -11.57 -4.15 4.30
CA ARG A 27 -10.95 -5.49 4.30
C ARG A 27 -9.44 -5.43 4.19
N ALA A 28 -8.91 -4.55 3.35
CA ALA A 28 -7.46 -4.33 3.20
C ALA A 28 -6.84 -3.79 4.50
N ALA A 29 -7.48 -2.82 5.14
CA ALA A 29 -7.04 -2.26 6.42
C ALA A 29 -7.03 -3.32 7.52
N ARG A 30 -8.13 -4.06 7.70
CA ARG A 30 -8.20 -5.17 8.69
C ARG A 30 -7.15 -6.24 8.44
N PHE A 31 -6.92 -6.60 7.17
CA PHE A 31 -5.86 -7.53 6.81
C PHE A 31 -4.49 -6.98 7.23
N PHE A 32 -4.17 -5.73 6.86
CA PHE A 32 -2.90 -5.08 7.20
C PHE A 32 -2.68 -5.04 8.72
N GLU A 33 -3.65 -4.53 9.47
CA GLU A 33 -3.64 -4.46 10.94
C GLU A 33 -3.44 -5.85 11.57
N THR A 34 -4.10 -6.88 11.03
CA THR A 34 -3.95 -8.26 11.52
C THR A 34 -2.51 -8.77 11.35
N GLN A 35 -1.83 -8.40 10.26
CA GLN A 35 -0.45 -8.81 10.04
C GLN A 35 0.49 -8.05 10.98
N VAL A 36 0.33 -6.73 11.10
CA VAL A 36 1.11 -5.89 12.01
C VAL A 36 0.95 -6.36 13.47
N ALA A 37 -0.27 -6.67 13.91
CA ALA A 37 -0.55 -7.21 15.25
C ALA A 37 0.15 -8.57 15.51
N LYS A 38 0.42 -9.36 14.47
CA LYS A 38 1.21 -10.61 14.55
C LYS A 38 2.73 -10.36 14.54
N GLY A 39 3.18 -9.11 14.50
CA GLY A 39 4.58 -8.73 14.33
C GLY A 39 5.12 -9.02 12.92
N LEU A 40 4.22 -9.19 11.94
CA LEU A 40 4.55 -9.38 10.53
C LEU A 40 4.36 -8.06 9.79
N PHE A 41 5.38 -7.62 9.08
CA PHE A 41 5.36 -6.36 8.33
C PHE A 41 5.19 -6.69 6.85
N PRO A 42 4.05 -6.35 6.23
CA PRO A 42 3.82 -6.62 4.81
C PRO A 42 4.91 -6.03 3.91
N CYS A 43 5.13 -6.67 2.77
CA CYS A 43 6.15 -6.26 1.82
C CYS A 43 5.50 -5.71 0.54
N VAL A 44 6.15 -4.76 -0.14
CA VAL A 44 5.76 -4.26 -1.46
C VAL A 44 6.97 -4.27 -2.38
N SER A 45 6.76 -4.59 -3.66
CA SER A 45 7.82 -4.54 -4.66
C SER A 45 7.85 -3.19 -5.38
N ASP A 46 8.99 -2.87 -5.99
CA ASP A 46 9.14 -1.68 -6.85
C ASP A 46 8.13 -1.69 -8.03
N GLN A 47 7.78 -2.89 -8.52
CA GLN A 47 6.73 -3.04 -9.53
C GLN A 47 5.36 -2.62 -8.99
N VAL A 48 4.98 -3.10 -7.80
CA VAL A 48 3.69 -2.74 -7.17
C VAL A 48 3.60 -1.24 -6.88
N ILE A 49 4.71 -0.63 -6.44
CA ILE A 49 4.78 0.83 -6.24
C ILE A 49 4.56 1.57 -7.56
N SER A 50 5.20 1.11 -8.64
CA SER A 50 5.06 1.70 -9.97
C SER A 50 3.63 1.58 -10.50
N GLU A 51 3.02 0.40 -10.40
CA GLU A 51 1.64 0.16 -10.82
C GLU A 51 0.65 1.03 -10.02
N ALA A 52 0.83 1.13 -8.70
CA ALA A 52 0.00 1.99 -7.85
C ALA A 52 0.12 3.47 -8.24
N TYR A 53 1.33 3.96 -8.55
CA TYR A 53 1.53 5.32 -9.04
C TYR A 53 0.77 5.58 -10.34
N PHE A 54 0.90 4.68 -11.33
CA PHE A 54 0.18 4.82 -12.60
C PHE A 54 -1.33 4.75 -12.41
N ALA A 55 -1.83 3.83 -11.57
CA ALA A 55 -3.25 3.73 -11.28
C ALA A 55 -3.79 5.01 -10.61
N LEU A 56 -3.10 5.55 -9.60
CA LEU A 56 -3.47 6.80 -8.94
C LEU A 56 -3.57 7.95 -9.96
N CYS A 57 -2.54 8.13 -10.80
CA CYS A 57 -2.50 9.23 -11.75
C CYS A 57 -3.53 9.10 -12.88
N TYR A 58 -3.66 7.91 -13.48
CA TYR A 58 -4.38 7.74 -14.74
C TYR A 58 -5.78 7.16 -14.57
N HIS A 59 -6.00 6.33 -13.55
CA HIS A 59 -7.32 5.77 -13.25
C HIS A 59 -8.09 6.62 -12.23
N TYR A 60 -7.46 6.94 -11.09
CA TYR A 60 -8.08 7.75 -10.03
C TYR A 60 -7.92 9.26 -10.21
N LYS A 61 -7.21 9.70 -11.26
CA LYS A 61 -6.99 11.12 -11.61
C LYS A 61 -6.35 11.95 -10.48
N VAL A 62 -5.61 11.30 -9.60
CA VAL A 62 -4.85 11.96 -8.53
C VAL A 62 -3.71 12.76 -9.17
N PRO A 63 -3.49 14.03 -8.80
CA PRO A 63 -2.34 14.81 -9.29
C PRO A 63 -1.02 14.09 -9.00
N LYS A 64 -0.06 14.14 -9.94
CA LYS A 64 1.23 13.43 -9.80
C LYS A 64 1.96 13.76 -8.49
N SER A 65 1.97 15.03 -8.09
CA SER A 65 2.60 15.47 -6.83
C SER A 65 1.94 14.81 -5.62
N GLU A 66 0.61 14.71 -5.63
CA GLU A 66 -0.15 14.08 -4.56
C GLU A 66 0.05 12.56 -4.54
N ALA A 67 0.07 11.92 -5.72
CA ALA A 67 0.37 10.49 -5.83
C ALA A 67 1.75 10.14 -5.25
N LEU A 68 2.78 10.93 -5.57
CA LEU A 68 4.13 10.76 -5.01
C LEU A 68 4.14 10.99 -3.50
N ARG A 69 3.40 12.00 -3.00
CA ARG A 69 3.32 12.31 -1.57
C ARG A 69 2.71 11.15 -0.78
N VAL A 70 1.57 10.61 -1.22
CA VAL A 70 0.87 9.53 -0.50
C VAL A 70 1.61 8.20 -0.59
N LEU A 71 2.19 7.86 -1.75
CA LEU A 71 3.04 6.68 -1.90
C LEU A 71 4.30 6.79 -1.05
N GLY A 72 4.93 7.98 -1.05
CA GLY A 72 6.08 8.28 -0.19
C GLY A 72 5.76 8.09 1.28
N ALA A 73 4.62 8.57 1.75
CA ALA A 73 4.17 8.35 3.13
C ALA A 73 3.94 6.88 3.44
N PHE A 74 3.34 6.13 2.51
CA PHE A 74 3.08 4.70 2.67
C PHE A 74 4.35 3.86 2.80
N VAL A 75 5.35 4.08 1.93
CA VAL A 75 6.61 3.30 1.96
C VAL A 75 7.54 3.71 3.11
N ASN A 76 7.51 4.99 3.53
CA ASN A 76 8.37 5.51 4.58
C ASN A 76 7.72 5.46 5.98
N GLY A 77 6.45 5.08 6.09
CA GLY A 77 5.72 4.99 7.37
C GLY A 77 6.24 3.91 8.33
N GLY A 78 7.14 3.03 7.87
CA GLY A 78 7.84 2.05 8.70
C GLY A 78 7.04 0.78 9.02
N GLU A 79 5.81 0.68 8.53
CA GLU A 79 4.94 -0.50 8.68
C GLU A 79 4.98 -1.43 7.47
N VAL A 80 5.68 -1.02 6.40
CA VAL A 80 5.86 -1.78 5.16
C VAL A 80 7.34 -1.97 4.87
N PHE A 81 7.73 -3.14 4.37
CA PHE A 81 9.05 -3.38 3.79
C PHE A 81 9.01 -3.18 2.28
N VAL A 82 9.84 -2.29 1.74
CA VAL A 82 10.08 -2.21 0.29
C VAL A 82 11.15 -3.22 -0.10
N TRP A 83 10.90 -3.96 -1.17
CA TRP A 83 11.87 -4.90 -1.73
C TRP A 83 12.03 -4.69 -3.23
N GLY A 84 13.29 -4.55 -3.65
CA GLY A 84 13.73 -4.54 -5.05
C GLY A 84 14.57 -5.77 -5.36
#